data_AF-A0A9P5SGL5-F1
#
_entry.id   AF-A0A9P5SGL5-F1
#
_cell.length_a   1.000
_cell.length_b   1.000
_cell.length_c   1.000
_cell.angle_alpha   90.00
_cell.angle_beta   90.00
_cell.angle_gamma   90.00
#
_symmetry.space_group_name_H-M   'P 1'
#
loop_
_entity.id
_entity.type
_entity.pdbx_description
1 polymer ?
#
loop_
_entity_poly.entity_id
_entity_poly.type
_entity_poly.pdbx_seq_one_letter_code
_entity_poly.pdbx_strand_id
1 'polypeptide(L)'
;MRNLHIVIAAFLALIAMVAAASHTTSTTKTVAHKPKHSSTKKHTTTAHAKAKKTTTTKAKKTTTTVRPTSSKPTATPTSKPGKQGQAGVVLSQTAFCLWLPPVYGGDIAANEDRAVAFCTKPNMPGAANAGVLPAGFIQSAHFVTDTQKGYVQVTGRLNRSKYGLSAKDGGGQYDMRAPVGAICNGYKAFVQLTEPDAQIYCIRCCMNKADCPVNKSTYGCKKVLGGVY
;
A
#
# COMPACT_ATOMS: atom_id res chain seq x y z
N MET A 1 -48.91 28.59 -32.08
CA MET A 1 -48.75 28.51 -33.55
C MET A 1 -47.25 28.43 -33.84
N ARG A 2 -46.71 27.20 -33.86
CA ARG A 2 -46.38 26.42 -35.08
C ARG A 2 -45.27 27.07 -35.92
N ASN A 3 -44.05 26.52 -35.84
CA ASN A 3 -43.28 25.91 -36.95
C ASN A 3 -41.89 25.48 -36.43
N LEU A 4 -41.57 24.19 -36.30
CA LEU A 4 -41.16 23.20 -37.34
C LEU A 4 -39.62 23.20 -37.49
N HIS A 5 -38.90 22.36 -36.72
CA HIS A 5 -38.36 21.03 -37.08
C HIS A 5 -37.34 21.00 -38.23
N ILE A 6 -36.30 20.17 -38.03
CA ILE A 6 -35.37 19.53 -38.99
C ILE A 6 -33.92 20.01 -38.87
N VAL A 7 -33.07 19.24 -38.18
CA VAL A 7 -31.92 18.56 -38.80
C VAL A 7 -31.76 17.18 -38.13
N ILE A 8 -31.86 16.15 -38.97
CA ILE A 8 -31.72 14.72 -38.71
C ILE A 8 -30.31 14.29 -39.14
N ALA A 9 -29.67 13.38 -38.39
CA ALA A 9 -28.84 12.25 -38.87
C ALA A 9 -27.88 11.82 -37.74
N ALA A 10 -28.17 10.77 -36.95
CA ALA A 10 -28.03 9.35 -37.30
C ALA A 10 -26.61 8.95 -37.71
N PHE A 11 -25.78 8.55 -36.74
CA PHE A 11 -24.63 7.68 -36.98
C PHE A 11 -24.72 6.47 -36.05
N LEU A 12 -25.48 5.48 -36.53
CA LEU A 12 -25.43 4.09 -36.10
C LEU A 12 -24.72 3.35 -37.24
N ALA A 13 -23.46 2.97 -37.03
CA ALA A 13 -22.74 2.06 -37.92
C ALA A 13 -22.27 0.86 -37.11
N LEU A 14 -23.00 -0.22 -37.35
CA LEU A 14 -22.76 -1.61 -37.01
C LEU A 14 -21.48 -2.11 -37.73
N ILE A 15 -20.50 -2.64 -37.00
CA ILE A 15 -19.58 -3.65 -37.56
C ILE A 15 -19.43 -4.76 -36.53
N ALA A 16 -20.08 -5.89 -36.84
CA ALA A 16 -19.90 -7.17 -36.22
C ALA A 16 -18.99 -8.05 -37.10
N MET A 17 -18.38 -9.05 -36.44
CA MET A 17 -17.69 -10.22 -36.97
C MET A 17 -16.27 -10.02 -37.54
N VAL A 18 -15.28 -10.61 -36.88
CA VAL A 18 -14.59 -11.82 -37.38
C VAL A 18 -14.20 -12.70 -36.19
N ALA A 19 -14.68 -13.94 -36.19
CA ALA A 19 -14.11 -15.04 -35.43
C ALA A 19 -13.07 -15.75 -36.32
N ALA A 20 -11.89 -16.04 -35.78
CA ALA A 20 -11.08 -17.17 -36.25
C ALA A 20 -10.06 -17.55 -35.16
N ALA A 21 -10.12 -18.83 -34.80
CA ALA A 21 -9.23 -19.49 -33.86
C ALA A 21 -7.80 -19.63 -34.42
N SER A 22 -6.83 -19.73 -33.51
CA SER A 22 -5.63 -20.55 -33.73
C SER A 22 -5.09 -20.99 -32.38
N HIS A 23 -5.36 -22.24 -32.05
CA HIS A 23 -4.61 -23.00 -31.05
C HIS A 23 -3.18 -23.19 -31.56
N THR A 24 -2.18 -22.84 -30.76
CA THR A 24 -0.83 -23.37 -30.93
C THR A 24 -0.39 -23.96 -29.60
N THR A 25 -0.54 -25.27 -29.52
CA THR A 25 0.09 -26.14 -28.54
C THR A 25 1.58 -26.16 -28.83
N SER A 26 2.43 -25.75 -27.87
CA SER A 26 3.86 -26.08 -27.91
C SER A 26 4.23 -26.76 -26.60
N THR A 27 4.44 -28.06 -26.73
CA THR A 27 4.92 -28.98 -25.72
C THR A 27 6.45 -28.91 -25.62
N THR A 28 6.94 -29.16 -24.39
CA THR A 28 8.24 -29.74 -24.01
C THR A 28 9.55 -29.03 -24.41
N LYS A 29 10.34 -28.65 -23.39
CA LYS A 29 11.52 -29.43 -22.98
C LYS A 29 12.14 -28.95 -21.66
N THR A 30 12.04 -29.81 -20.66
CA THR A 30 12.86 -29.83 -19.46
C THR A 30 14.28 -30.24 -19.85
N VAL A 31 15.29 -29.41 -19.57
CA VAL A 31 16.69 -29.85 -19.52
C VAL A 31 17.31 -29.28 -18.26
N ALA A 32 17.59 -30.19 -17.33
CA ALA A 32 18.45 -29.96 -16.18
C ALA A 32 19.91 -29.84 -16.65
N HIS A 33 20.61 -28.83 -16.14
CA HIS A 33 22.08 -28.83 -16.11
C HIS A 33 22.57 -28.15 -14.82
N LYS A 34 23.32 -28.93 -14.04
CA LYS A 34 24.13 -28.52 -12.89
C LYS A 34 25.55 -29.02 -13.19
N PRO A 35 26.59 -28.18 -13.04
CA PRO A 35 27.69 -28.55 -12.13
C PRO A 35 28.16 -27.32 -11.32
N LYS A 36 28.29 -27.42 -9.99
CA LYS A 36 29.50 -27.71 -9.19
C LYS A 36 30.58 -26.58 -9.18
N HIS A 37 30.76 -26.04 -7.97
CA HIS A 37 32.01 -25.76 -7.23
C HIS A 37 33.16 -24.96 -7.86
N SER A 38 33.55 -23.88 -7.17
CA SER A 38 34.93 -23.56 -6.67
C SER A 38 34.93 -22.13 -6.08
N SER A 39 35.00 -21.91 -4.76
CA SER A 39 36.17 -21.82 -3.87
C SER A 39 37.11 -20.61 -4.05
N THR A 40 37.25 -19.83 -2.95
CA THR A 40 38.41 -19.04 -2.48
C THR A 40 38.85 -17.81 -3.31
N LYS A 41 39.32 -16.67 -2.77
CA LYS A 41 40.02 -16.33 -1.50
C LYS A 41 40.18 -14.78 -1.40
N LYS A 42 40.42 -14.28 -0.17
CA LYS A 42 41.22 -13.07 0.21
C LYS A 42 40.67 -11.67 -0.22
N HIS A 43 40.88 -10.55 0.49
CA HIS A 43 41.85 -10.18 1.53
C HIS A 43 41.47 -8.81 2.19
N THR A 44 41.83 -8.65 3.48
CA THR A 44 42.41 -7.44 4.17
C THR A 44 41.58 -6.18 4.51
N THR A 45 41.53 -5.95 5.83
CA THR A 45 41.91 -4.75 6.63
C THR A 45 41.24 -3.37 6.46
N THR A 46 40.61 -2.95 7.58
CA THR A 46 40.96 -1.80 8.44
C THR A 46 41.37 -0.48 7.79
N ALA A 47 40.58 0.58 8.02
CA ALA A 47 41.05 1.79 8.69
C ALA A 47 39.93 2.82 8.94
N HIS A 48 40.03 3.43 10.13
CA HIS A 48 39.31 4.60 10.62
C HIS A 48 39.75 5.90 9.94
N ALA A 49 38.81 6.83 9.72
CA ALA A 49 39.06 8.28 9.79
C ALA A 49 37.71 9.00 10.00
N LYS A 50 37.41 9.43 11.22
CA LYS A 50 37.68 10.75 11.82
C LYS A 50 36.74 11.86 11.33
N ALA A 51 36.00 12.37 12.30
CA ALA A 51 35.08 13.49 12.22
C ALA A 51 35.72 14.79 11.72
N LYS A 52 34.93 15.60 11.01
CA LYS A 52 35.17 17.04 10.86
C LYS A 52 33.89 17.80 11.20
N LYS A 53 33.99 18.53 12.30
CA LYS A 53 33.06 19.54 12.81
C LYS A 53 33.27 20.81 11.99
N THR A 54 32.20 21.39 11.44
CA THR A 54 32.21 22.79 10.96
C THR A 54 30.96 23.51 11.41
N THR A 55 31.23 24.69 11.94
CA THR A 55 30.42 25.69 12.61
C THR A 55 29.32 26.33 11.74
N THR A 56 28.20 26.57 12.42
CA THR A 56 27.19 27.64 12.33
C THR A 56 27.38 28.77 11.31
N THR A 57 26.31 29.06 10.56
CA THR A 57 25.91 30.43 10.21
C THR A 57 24.38 30.53 10.12
N LYS A 58 23.82 31.41 10.97
CA LYS A 58 22.42 31.90 10.91
C LYS A 58 22.25 32.77 9.65
N ALA A 59 21.16 32.58 8.92
CA ALA A 59 20.59 33.61 8.07
C ALA A 59 19.07 33.65 8.26
N LYS A 60 18.62 34.78 8.80
CA LYS A 60 17.24 35.24 8.96
C LYS A 60 16.74 35.71 7.59
N LYS A 61 15.59 35.23 7.11
CA LYS A 61 14.79 35.97 6.12
C LYS A 61 13.29 35.82 6.37
N THR A 62 12.70 37.00 6.49
CA THR A 62 11.34 37.40 6.77
C THR A 62 10.34 37.02 5.68
N THR A 63 9.17 36.56 6.14
CA THR A 63 7.79 36.74 5.65
C THR A 63 7.52 37.00 4.16
N THR A 64 6.80 36.07 3.53
CA THR A 64 5.65 36.41 2.67
C THR A 64 4.55 35.35 2.85
N THR A 65 3.48 35.76 3.51
CA THR A 65 2.22 35.02 3.66
C THR A 65 1.52 34.96 2.31
N VAL A 66 1.39 33.77 1.72
CA VAL A 66 0.40 33.50 0.66
C VAL A 66 -0.46 32.34 1.13
N ARG A 67 -1.71 32.66 1.43
CA ARG A 67 -2.79 31.73 1.79
C ARG A 67 -3.21 30.94 0.55
N PRO A 68 -3.07 29.59 0.52
CA PRO A 68 -3.79 28.78 -0.44
C PRO A 68 -5.14 28.41 0.18
N THR A 69 -6.21 28.97 -0.37
CA THR A 69 -7.57 28.46 -0.21
C THR A 69 -7.65 27.06 -0.84
N SER A 70 -7.53 26.03 -0.01
CA SER A 70 -7.81 24.64 -0.37
C SER A 70 -9.01 24.16 0.44
N SER A 71 -10.12 23.97 -0.25
CA SER A 71 -11.37 23.39 0.25
C SER A 71 -11.15 21.93 0.62
N LYS A 72 -10.90 21.69 1.91
CA LYS A 72 -10.90 20.39 2.56
C LYS A 72 -12.31 19.76 2.48
N PRO A 73 -12.49 18.54 1.96
CA PRO A 73 -13.70 17.77 2.22
C PRO A 73 -13.71 17.41 3.71
N THR A 74 -14.58 18.06 4.47
CA THR A 74 -14.84 17.78 5.88
C THR A 74 -15.63 16.48 5.98
N ALA A 75 -14.95 15.39 6.31
CA ALA A 75 -15.57 14.24 6.96
C ALA A 75 -15.01 14.16 8.38
N THR A 76 -15.86 14.44 9.36
CA THR A 76 -15.57 14.28 10.79
C THR A 76 -15.50 12.79 11.11
N PRO A 77 -14.39 12.26 11.67
CA PRO A 77 -14.33 10.86 12.04
C PRO A 77 -15.02 10.65 13.40
N THR A 78 -16.26 10.17 13.37
CA THR A 78 -16.95 9.67 14.56
C THR A 78 -16.48 8.24 14.84
N SER A 79 -15.38 8.08 15.59
CA SER A 79 -14.89 6.75 15.98
C SER A 79 -15.52 6.29 17.30
N LYS A 80 -16.30 5.21 17.25
CA LYS A 80 -16.73 4.42 18.42
C LYS A 80 -15.50 3.76 19.08
N PRO A 81 -15.40 3.66 20.42
CA PRO A 81 -14.27 2.99 21.06
C PRO A 81 -14.31 1.48 20.76
N GLY A 82 -13.32 0.99 20.02
CA GLY A 82 -13.14 -0.42 19.67
C GLY A 82 -11.92 -1.03 20.34
N LYS A 83 -11.84 -2.36 20.33
CA LYS A 83 -10.74 -3.19 20.86
C LYS A 83 -9.39 -2.71 20.29
N GLN A 84 -8.28 -3.03 20.97
CA GLN A 84 -6.94 -2.52 20.60
C GLN A 84 -6.65 -2.66 19.09
N GLY A 85 -6.18 -1.58 18.48
CA GLY A 85 -5.70 -1.53 17.09
C GLY A 85 -6.73 -1.81 16.00
N GLN A 86 -8.04 -1.68 16.23
CA GLN A 86 -9.04 -1.84 15.16
C GLN A 86 -9.10 -0.65 14.19
N ALA A 87 -8.69 0.55 14.61
CA ALA A 87 -8.71 1.73 13.76
C ALA A 87 -7.31 2.09 13.26
N GLY A 88 -7.17 2.29 11.95
CA GLY A 88 -5.97 2.82 11.30
C GLY A 88 -6.30 4.03 10.43
N VAL A 89 -5.27 4.76 9.99
CA VAL A 89 -5.40 5.91 9.09
C VAL A 89 -4.33 5.88 8.01
N VAL A 90 -4.62 6.52 6.86
CA VAL A 90 -3.66 6.80 5.80
C VAL A 90 -3.75 8.28 5.47
N LEU A 91 -2.77 9.07 5.94
CA LEU A 91 -2.79 10.54 5.83
C LEU A 91 -1.73 11.09 4.87
N SER A 92 -0.56 10.44 4.83
CA SER A 92 0.54 10.83 3.94
C SER A 92 1.58 9.71 3.83
N GLN A 93 2.61 9.93 3.01
CA GLN A 93 3.77 9.05 2.88
C GLN A 93 4.52 8.76 4.19
N THR A 94 4.45 9.64 5.18
CA THR A 94 5.16 9.47 6.47
C THR A 94 4.21 9.28 7.66
N ALA A 95 2.90 9.19 7.38
CA ALA A 95 1.87 9.20 8.41
C ALA A 95 0.72 8.30 7.95
N PHE A 96 0.90 7.00 8.13
CA PHE A 96 -0.08 5.95 7.83
C PHE A 96 0.08 4.77 8.81
N CYS A 97 -0.91 3.89 8.81
CA CYS A 97 -0.93 2.64 9.57
C CYS A 97 -1.06 1.44 8.63
N LEU A 98 -0.56 0.29 9.09
CA LEU A 98 -0.71 -1.02 8.48
C LEU A 98 -1.27 -1.99 9.52
N TRP A 99 -2.11 -2.91 9.11
CA TRP A 99 -2.50 -4.05 9.91
C TRP A 99 -1.41 -5.11 9.84
N LEU A 100 -1.06 -5.68 10.99
CA LEU A 100 -0.08 -6.77 11.10
C LEU A 100 -0.59 -7.79 12.13
N PRO A 101 -0.04 -9.01 12.13
CA PRO A 101 -0.32 -9.98 13.17
C PRO A 101 -0.10 -9.37 14.56
N PRO A 102 -0.95 -9.68 15.56
CA PRO A 102 -0.84 -9.10 16.90
C PRO A 102 0.38 -9.60 17.67
N VAL A 103 1.13 -10.55 17.09
CA VAL A 103 2.35 -11.14 17.63
C VAL A 103 3.51 -10.92 16.66
N TYR A 104 4.68 -10.64 17.22
CA TYR A 104 5.92 -10.53 16.46
C TYR A 104 6.19 -11.82 15.68
N GLY A 105 6.50 -11.71 14.40
CA GLY A 105 6.78 -12.85 13.51
C GLY A 105 5.58 -13.73 13.19
N GLY A 106 4.35 -13.29 13.49
CA GLY A 106 3.16 -13.99 13.03
C GLY A 106 3.10 -14.08 11.51
N ASP A 107 2.57 -15.18 10.99
CA ASP A 107 2.29 -15.35 9.56
C ASP A 107 1.12 -14.45 9.13
N ILE A 108 1.20 -13.78 7.98
CA ILE A 108 0.20 -12.79 7.57
C ILE A 108 -1.18 -13.44 7.38
N ALA A 109 -1.26 -14.52 6.58
CA ALA A 109 -2.51 -15.20 6.24
C ALA A 109 -3.15 -15.87 7.47
N ALA A 110 -2.36 -16.52 8.32
CA ALA A 110 -2.85 -17.17 9.53
C ALA A 110 -3.41 -16.19 10.59
N ASN A 111 -3.23 -14.88 10.38
CA ASN A 111 -3.64 -13.84 11.31
C ASN A 111 -4.66 -12.85 10.72
N GLU A 112 -5.23 -13.12 9.54
CA GLU A 112 -6.22 -12.25 8.88
C GLU A 112 -7.39 -11.86 9.79
N ASP A 113 -7.91 -12.77 10.61
CA ASP A 113 -9.06 -12.48 11.49
C ASP A 113 -8.73 -11.63 12.72
N ARG A 114 -7.44 -11.50 13.08
CA ARG A 114 -7.02 -10.91 14.36
C ARG A 114 -5.89 -9.89 14.26
N ALA A 115 -5.52 -9.48 13.05
CA ALA A 115 -4.53 -8.43 12.84
C ALA A 115 -4.95 -7.11 13.53
N VAL A 116 -3.97 -6.31 13.90
CA VAL A 116 -4.17 -5.01 14.56
C VAL A 116 -3.33 -3.94 13.87
N ALA A 117 -3.80 -2.70 13.92
CA ALA A 117 -3.14 -1.57 13.29
C ALA A 117 -1.87 -1.17 14.05
N PHE A 118 -0.79 -0.96 13.29
CA PHE A 118 0.46 -0.34 13.72
C PHE A 118 0.73 0.87 12.83
N CYS A 119 1.02 2.00 13.44
CA CYS A 119 1.24 3.26 12.73
C CYS A 119 2.71 3.65 12.66
N THR A 120 3.06 4.38 11.62
CA THR A 120 4.40 4.97 11.41
C THR A 120 4.82 5.97 12.49
N LYS A 121 3.85 6.50 13.25
CA LYS A 121 4.06 7.42 14.38
C LYS A 121 3.17 7.01 15.56
N PRO A 122 3.59 7.27 16.80
CA PRO A 122 2.72 7.12 17.97
C PRO A 122 1.55 8.11 17.92
N ASN A 123 0.46 7.77 18.60
CA ASN A 123 -0.68 8.66 18.86
C ASN A 123 -1.27 9.32 17.59
N MET A 124 -1.31 8.56 16.49
CA MET A 124 -1.87 9.05 15.22
C MET A 124 -3.36 9.39 15.37
N PRO A 125 -3.78 10.63 15.03
CA PRO A 125 -5.19 11.00 15.09
C PRO A 125 -6.06 10.07 14.26
N GLY A 126 -7.15 9.56 14.85
CA GLY A 126 -8.06 8.62 14.20
C GLY A 126 -7.62 7.16 14.21
N ALA A 127 -6.48 6.82 14.80
CA ALA A 127 -5.99 5.45 15.00
C ALA A 127 -5.74 5.16 16.49
N ALA A 128 -6.78 5.37 17.30
CA ALA A 128 -6.69 5.14 18.74
C ALA A 128 -6.33 3.67 19.04
N ASN A 129 -5.46 3.46 20.03
CA ASN A 129 -4.96 2.14 20.44
C ASN A 129 -4.21 1.37 19.35
N ALA A 130 -3.80 2.01 18.25
CA ALA A 130 -2.87 1.41 17.30
C ALA A 130 -1.46 1.34 17.90
N GLY A 131 -0.74 0.26 17.59
CA GLY A 131 0.68 0.13 17.93
C GLY A 131 1.54 1.07 17.09
N VAL A 132 2.86 1.02 17.31
CA VAL A 132 3.84 1.75 16.49
C VAL A 132 4.66 0.75 15.69
N LEU A 133 4.82 1.00 14.40
CA LEU A 133 5.67 0.19 13.54
C LEU A 133 7.13 0.27 14.02
N PRO A 134 7.86 -0.84 14.07
CA PRO A 134 9.27 -0.83 14.46
C PRO A 134 10.10 0.08 13.55
N ALA A 135 11.10 0.75 14.13
CA ALA A 135 12.01 1.60 13.38
C ALA A 135 12.70 0.83 12.24
N GLY A 136 12.64 1.39 11.02
CA GLY A 136 13.19 0.78 9.81
C GLY A 136 12.35 -0.36 9.23
N PHE A 137 11.15 -0.64 9.76
CA PHE A 137 10.21 -1.59 9.14
C PHE A 137 9.75 -1.08 7.78
N ILE A 138 9.46 0.21 7.63
CA ILE A 138 9.17 0.83 6.33
C ILE A 138 10.48 1.26 5.68
N GLN A 139 10.78 0.74 4.50
CA GLN A 139 11.97 1.08 3.71
C GLN A 139 11.68 2.11 2.62
N SER A 140 10.53 1.99 1.95
CA SER A 140 10.01 2.99 1.02
C SER A 140 8.51 3.12 1.21
N ALA A 141 7.97 4.28 0.88
CA ALA A 141 6.54 4.56 0.87
C ALA A 141 6.25 5.53 -0.28
N HIS A 142 5.22 5.26 -1.06
CA HIS A 142 4.74 6.09 -2.15
C HIS A 142 3.26 6.38 -1.91
N PHE A 143 2.94 7.63 -1.63
CA PHE A 143 1.57 8.05 -1.31
C PHE A 143 0.88 8.64 -2.54
N VAL A 144 -0.35 8.20 -2.79
CA VAL A 144 -1.21 8.70 -3.86
C VAL A 144 -2.57 9.05 -3.28
N THR A 145 -3.12 10.18 -3.72
CA THR A 145 -4.51 10.55 -3.50
C THR A 145 -5.19 10.65 -4.86
N ASP A 146 -6.32 9.98 -5.01
CA ASP A 146 -7.18 10.09 -6.17
C ASP A 146 -8.51 10.70 -5.73
N THR A 147 -8.69 11.99 -6.02
CA THR A 147 -9.88 12.74 -5.61
C THR A 147 -11.10 12.43 -6.47
N GLN A 148 -10.92 11.88 -7.68
CA GLN A 148 -12.02 11.50 -8.56
C GLN A 148 -12.67 10.20 -8.09
N LYS A 149 -11.86 9.20 -7.74
CA LYS A 149 -12.33 7.92 -7.20
C LYS A 149 -12.51 7.94 -5.68
N GLY A 150 -11.94 8.94 -5.01
CA GLY A 150 -12.07 9.12 -3.56
C GLY A 150 -11.29 8.07 -2.77
N TYR A 151 -10.03 7.80 -3.14
CA TYR A 151 -9.16 6.94 -2.35
C TYR A 151 -7.81 7.60 -2.04
N VAL A 152 -7.20 7.09 -0.97
CA VAL A 152 -5.77 7.27 -0.68
C VAL A 152 -5.08 5.93 -0.68
N GLN A 153 -3.82 5.92 -1.10
CA GLN A 153 -3.03 4.70 -1.20
C GLN A 153 -1.60 4.95 -0.74
N VAL A 154 -1.02 3.96 -0.06
CA VAL A 154 0.43 3.85 0.16
C VAL A 154 0.90 2.51 -0.38
N THR A 155 1.94 2.53 -1.21
CA THR A 155 2.67 1.33 -1.66
C THR A 155 4.13 1.47 -1.31
N GLY A 156 4.84 0.37 -1.08
CA GLY A 156 6.27 0.46 -0.79
C GLY A 156 6.91 -0.84 -0.36
N ARG A 157 8.14 -0.72 0.15
CA ARG A 157 8.96 -1.82 0.64
C ARG A 157 9.02 -1.83 2.14
N LEU A 158 9.12 -3.04 2.69
CA LEU A 158 9.29 -3.27 4.11
C LEU A 158 10.56 -4.08 4.41
N ASN A 159 11.06 -3.94 5.64
CA ASN A 159 12.07 -4.82 6.19
C ASN A 159 11.42 -5.85 7.10
N ARG A 160 11.17 -7.06 6.56
CA ARG A 160 10.51 -8.16 7.29
C ARG A 160 11.19 -8.49 8.63
N SER A 161 12.52 -8.34 8.71
CA SER A 161 13.28 -8.67 9.92
C SER A 161 12.98 -7.75 11.10
N LYS A 162 12.42 -6.55 10.86
CA LYS A 162 12.06 -5.60 11.92
C LYS A 162 10.79 -5.99 12.66
N TYR A 163 9.96 -6.85 12.07
CA TYR A 163 8.77 -7.42 12.70
C TYR A 163 8.83 -8.96 12.79
N GLY A 164 10.00 -9.55 12.52
CA GLY A 164 10.20 -11.01 12.59
C GLY A 164 9.46 -11.81 11.53
N LEU A 165 8.93 -11.17 10.48
CA LEU A 165 8.14 -11.87 9.46
C LEU A 165 9.04 -12.83 8.67
N SER A 166 8.49 -14.02 8.38
CA SER A 166 9.21 -15.09 7.70
C SER A 166 9.53 -14.72 6.25
N ALA A 167 10.69 -15.16 5.75
CA ALA A 167 11.02 -15.07 4.33
C ALA A 167 10.21 -16.01 3.43
N LYS A 168 9.47 -16.96 4.04
CA LYS A 168 8.61 -17.94 3.38
C LYS A 168 7.13 -17.59 3.45
N ASP A 169 6.80 -16.52 4.17
CA ASP A 169 5.43 -16.03 4.27
C ASP A 169 5.10 -15.26 2.99
N GLY A 170 4.24 -15.86 2.17
CA GLY A 170 3.80 -15.31 0.88
C GLY A 170 2.79 -14.16 1.04
N GLY A 171 2.38 -13.86 2.27
CA GLY A 171 1.49 -12.77 2.57
C GLY A 171 0.03 -13.14 2.69
N GLY A 172 -0.80 -12.12 2.65
CA GLY A 172 -2.25 -12.20 2.80
C GLY A 172 -2.89 -10.83 2.64
N GLN A 173 -4.20 -10.78 2.85
CA GLN A 173 -5.03 -9.60 2.67
C GLN A 173 -5.74 -9.23 3.98
N TYR A 174 -5.62 -7.97 4.37
CA TYR A 174 -6.43 -7.38 5.43
C TYR A 174 -7.44 -6.40 4.83
N ASP A 175 -8.69 -6.51 5.25
CA ASP A 175 -9.77 -5.61 4.84
C ASP A 175 -10.83 -5.50 5.94
N MET A 176 -12.00 -4.92 5.62
CA MET A 176 -13.08 -4.71 6.59
C MET A 176 -13.70 -6.00 7.15
N ARG A 177 -13.50 -7.14 6.49
CA ARG A 177 -14.03 -8.45 6.90
C ARG A 177 -13.07 -9.13 7.87
N ALA A 178 -11.79 -9.11 7.53
CA ALA A 178 -10.72 -9.73 8.29
C ALA A 178 -9.53 -8.75 8.38
N PRO A 179 -9.24 -8.17 9.55
CA PRO A 179 -9.76 -8.56 10.87
C PRO A 179 -11.12 -7.91 11.21
N VAL A 180 -11.92 -8.61 12.02
CA VAL A 180 -13.27 -8.16 12.36
C VAL A 180 -13.23 -6.81 13.09
N GLY A 181 -13.97 -5.84 12.53
CA GLY A 181 -14.07 -4.49 13.08
C GLY A 181 -12.93 -3.55 12.67
N ALA A 182 -12.01 -3.99 11.80
CA ALA A 182 -11.01 -3.08 11.28
C ALA A 182 -11.61 -2.00 10.39
N ILE A 183 -11.13 -0.77 10.58
CA ILE A 183 -11.52 0.39 9.79
C ILE A 183 -10.29 1.20 9.37
N CYS A 184 -10.31 1.69 8.14
CA CYS A 184 -9.51 2.85 7.79
C CYS A 184 -10.35 4.10 8.03
N ASN A 185 -10.00 4.85 9.08
CA ASN A 185 -10.85 5.90 9.60
C ASN A 185 -11.04 7.01 8.55
N GLY A 186 -12.28 7.45 8.38
CA GLY A 186 -12.70 8.37 7.33
C GLY A 186 -13.04 7.73 5.99
N TYR A 187 -12.91 6.40 5.82
CA TYR A 187 -13.19 5.69 4.57
C TYR A 187 -14.21 4.57 4.77
N LYS A 188 -14.92 4.20 3.70
CA LYS A 188 -15.95 3.13 3.74
C LYS A 188 -15.39 1.75 3.49
N ALA A 189 -14.15 1.66 3.02
CA ALA A 189 -13.44 0.42 2.74
C ALA A 189 -11.94 0.61 2.87
N PHE A 190 -11.23 -0.48 3.12
CA PHE A 190 -9.81 -0.56 2.87
C PHE A 190 -9.45 -1.95 2.34
N VAL A 191 -8.32 -2.02 1.67
CA VAL A 191 -7.64 -3.26 1.35
C VAL A 191 -6.15 -3.04 1.58
N GLN A 192 -5.53 -3.97 2.30
CA GLN A 192 -4.10 -4.05 2.48
C GLN A 192 -3.61 -5.42 2.05
N LEU A 193 -2.48 -5.49 1.36
CA LEU A 193 -1.72 -6.71 1.23
C LEU A 193 -0.31 -6.48 1.76
N THR A 194 0.22 -7.52 2.40
CA THR A 194 1.57 -7.55 2.95
C THR A 194 2.21 -8.82 2.43
N GLU A 195 3.33 -8.71 1.72
CA GLU A 195 4.04 -9.84 1.09
C GLU A 195 5.47 -9.90 1.66
N PRO A 196 5.68 -10.60 2.81
CA PRO A 196 6.97 -10.63 3.47
C PRO A 196 8.09 -11.25 2.64
N ASP A 197 7.79 -12.29 1.86
CA ASP A 197 8.72 -12.97 0.94
C ASP A 197 9.31 -12.00 -0.11
N ALA A 198 8.46 -11.16 -0.71
CA ALA A 198 8.80 -10.12 -1.68
C ALA A 198 9.24 -8.79 -1.04
N GLN A 199 9.04 -8.64 0.27
CA GLN A 199 9.32 -7.44 1.06
C GLN A 199 8.57 -6.20 0.55
N ILE A 200 7.31 -6.37 0.14
CA ILE A 200 6.45 -5.28 -0.31
C ILE A 200 5.15 -5.24 0.49
N TYR A 201 4.53 -4.05 0.52
CA TYR A 201 3.20 -3.86 1.08
C TYR A 201 2.45 -2.79 0.29
N CYS A 202 1.13 -2.83 0.41
CA CYS A 202 0.24 -1.86 -0.19
C CYS A 202 -1.01 -1.73 0.68
N ILE A 203 -1.49 -0.51 0.85
CA ILE A 203 -2.75 -0.21 1.51
C ILE A 203 -3.50 0.85 0.71
N ARG A 204 -4.79 0.65 0.49
CA ARG A 204 -5.70 1.65 -0.08
C ARG A 204 -6.92 1.79 0.82
N CYS A 205 -7.32 3.02 1.12
CA CYS A 205 -8.57 3.34 1.79
C CYS A 205 -9.50 4.06 0.81
N CYS A 206 -10.74 3.56 0.66
CA CYS A 206 -11.66 3.97 -0.39
C CYS A 206 -12.98 4.51 0.17
N MET A 207 -13.48 5.60 -0.42
CA MET A 207 -14.83 6.10 -0.18
C MET A 207 -15.88 5.20 -0.83
N ASN A 208 -15.55 4.55 -1.94
CA ASN A 208 -16.40 3.58 -2.62
C ASN A 208 -15.79 2.19 -2.49
N LYS A 209 -16.58 1.20 -2.07
CA LYS A 209 -16.11 -0.19 -1.90
C LYS A 209 -15.57 -0.79 -3.20
N ALA A 210 -16.11 -0.39 -4.35
CA ALA A 210 -15.69 -0.87 -5.66
C ALA A 210 -14.22 -0.52 -6.00
N ASP A 211 -13.66 0.55 -5.42
CA ASP A 211 -12.27 0.95 -5.63
C ASP A 211 -11.27 0.19 -4.74
N CYS A 212 -11.79 -0.63 -3.83
CA CYS A 212 -11.05 -1.48 -2.89
C CYS A 212 -11.30 -2.96 -3.24
N PRO A 213 -10.44 -3.59 -4.08
CA PRO A 213 -10.58 -4.99 -4.47
C PRO A 213 -10.25 -5.98 -3.34
N VAL A 214 -11.28 -6.35 -2.56
CA VAL A 214 -11.21 -7.23 -1.36
C VAL A 214 -11.43 -8.73 -1.65
N ASN A 215 -11.25 -9.18 -2.89
CA ASN A 215 -11.48 -10.58 -3.28
C ASN A 215 -10.32 -11.15 -4.12
N LYS A 216 -9.11 -10.66 -3.85
CA LYS A 216 -7.88 -10.93 -4.63
C LYS A 216 -6.68 -11.19 -3.71
N SER A 217 -6.90 -11.90 -2.60
CA SER A 217 -5.91 -12.08 -1.53
C SER A 217 -4.60 -12.73 -1.98
N THR A 218 -4.63 -13.62 -2.97
CA THR A 218 -3.43 -14.33 -3.47
C THR A 218 -2.73 -13.64 -4.65
N TYR A 219 -3.23 -12.49 -5.10
CA TYR A 219 -2.75 -11.86 -6.34
C TYR A 219 -1.55 -10.92 -6.12
N GLY A 220 -1.33 -10.50 -4.88
CA GLY A 220 -0.24 -9.60 -4.50
C GLY A 220 -0.49 -8.13 -4.86
N CYS A 221 0.26 -7.26 -4.20
CA CYS A 221 0.13 -5.81 -4.26
C CYS A 221 0.21 -5.23 -5.67
N LYS A 222 1.19 -5.68 -6.45
CA LYS A 222 1.41 -5.18 -7.82
C LYS A 222 0.20 -5.41 -8.72
N LYS A 223 -0.49 -6.55 -8.56
CA LYS A 223 -1.66 -6.89 -9.39
C LYS A 223 -2.95 -6.29 -8.84
N VAL A 224 -3.08 -6.18 -7.51
CA VAL A 224 -4.31 -5.71 -6.86
C VAL A 224 -4.40 -4.18 -6.87
N LEU A 225 -3.33 -3.47 -6.49
CA LEU A 225 -3.34 -2.02 -6.32
C LEU A 225 -2.41 -1.26 -7.27
N GLY A 226 -1.51 -1.97 -7.99
CA GLY A 226 -0.49 -1.32 -8.81
C GLY A 226 0.40 -0.41 -7.97
N GLY A 227 0.97 0.63 -8.58
CA GLY A 227 1.78 1.63 -7.88
C GLY A 227 3.28 1.38 -7.94
N VAL A 228 4.03 2.09 -7.07
CA VAL A 228 5.49 2.08 -7.02
C VAL A 228 5.96 1.38 -5.74
N TYR A 229 6.93 0.48 -5.87
CA TYR A 229 7.45 -0.38 -4.79
C TYR A 229 8.97 -0.33 -4.74
#